data_AF-A0A9E0RV90-F1
#
_entry.id   AF-A0A9E0RV90-F1
#
_cell.length_a   1.000
_cell.length_b   1.000
_cell.length_c   1.000
_cell.angle_alpha   90.00
_cell.angle_beta   90.00
_cell.angle_gamma   90.00
#
_symmetry.space_group_name_H-M   'P 1'
#
loop_
_entity.id
_entity.type
_entity.pdbx_description
1 polymer ?
#
loop_
_entity_poly.entity_id
_entity_poly.type
_entity_poly.pdbx_seq_one_letter_code
_entity_poly.pdbx_strand_id
1 'polypeptide(L)'
;MITISNIFDADALAGLLEQSEKLVWRDGAATAGATAQRVKRNQQADLTSRAGAALRAQVETALRAHPVVQAAAWPKRISKLLL
;
A
#
# COMPACT_ATOMS: atom_id res chain seq x y z
N MET A 1 10.78 7.14 14.57
CA MET A 1 9.60 6.52 13.95
C MET A 1 8.44 7.48 14.12
N ILE A 2 7.73 7.83 13.04
CA ILE A 2 6.57 8.74 13.08
C ILE A 2 5.34 7.93 12.70
N THR A 3 4.26 8.07 13.47
CA THR A 3 2.95 7.50 13.15
C THR A 3 2.07 8.61 12.61
N ILE A 4 1.37 8.34 11.49
CA ILE A 4 0.47 9.30 10.84
C ILE A 4 -0.94 8.75 10.93
N SER A 5 -1.79 9.42 11.69
CA SER A 5 -3.19 9.04 11.87
C SER A 5 -4.09 9.71 10.84
N ASN A 6 -5.29 9.17 10.63
CA ASN A 6 -6.37 9.78 9.84
C ASN A 6 -5.99 10.11 8.39
N ILE A 7 -5.23 9.22 7.74
CA ILE A 7 -4.95 9.31 6.29
C ILE A 7 -6.25 9.16 5.48
N PHE A 8 -7.19 8.37 6.00
CA PHE A 8 -8.55 8.21 5.48
C PHE A 8 -9.54 8.48 6.60
N ASP A 9 -10.69 9.08 6.26
CA ASP A 9 -11.88 9.02 7.09
C ASP A 9 -12.51 7.62 7.02
N ALA A 10 -13.56 7.40 7.83
CA ALA A 10 -14.20 6.09 7.95
C ALA A 10 -14.84 5.62 6.63
N ASP A 11 -15.48 6.51 5.89
CA ASP A 11 -16.19 6.17 4.65
C ASP A 11 -15.20 5.84 3.52
N ALA A 12 -14.15 6.64 3.38
CA ALA A 12 -13.07 6.38 2.44
C ALA A 12 -12.35 5.07 2.77
N LEU A 13 -12.12 4.78 4.06
CA LEU A 13 -11.52 3.52 4.49
C LEU A 13 -12.40 2.32 4.18
N ALA A 14 -13.71 2.41 4.42
CA ALA A 14 -14.66 1.35 4.08
C ALA A 14 -14.65 1.06 2.57
N GLY A 15 -14.68 2.10 1.74
CA GLY A 15 -14.61 1.96 0.29
C GLY A 15 -13.29 1.33 -0.20
N LEU A 16 -12.17 1.60 0.46
CA LEU A 16 -10.88 0.94 0.16
C LEU A 16 -10.89 -0.54 0.54
N LEU A 17 -11.50 -0.89 1.67
CA LEU A 17 -11.62 -2.28 2.12
C LEU A 17 -12.47 -3.10 1.14
N GLU A 18 -13.63 -2.59 0.71
CA GLU A 18 -14.47 -3.25 -0.31
C GLU A 18 -13.75 -3.44 -1.65
N GLN A 19 -12.91 -2.46 -2.04
CA GLN A 19 -12.08 -2.60 -3.25
C GLN A 19 -10.97 -3.66 -3.06
N SER A 20 -10.42 -3.78 -1.84
CA SER A 20 -9.36 -4.74 -1.53
C SER A 20 -9.82 -6.20 -1.61
N GLU A 21 -11.10 -6.46 -1.32
CA GLU A 21 -11.70 -7.79 -1.45
C GLU A 21 -11.75 -8.28 -2.91
N LYS A 22 -11.72 -7.35 -3.88
CA LYS A 22 -11.77 -7.64 -5.32
C LYS A 22 -10.38 -7.84 -5.92
N LEU A 23 -9.32 -7.75 -5.11
CA LEU A 23 -7.95 -7.89 -5.59
C LEU A 23 -7.57 -9.36 -5.79
N VAL A 24 -6.63 -9.57 -6.70
CA VAL A 24 -5.95 -10.85 -6.82
C VAL A 24 -4.83 -10.90 -5.77
N TRP A 25 -4.95 -11.82 -4.83
CA TRP A 25 -3.96 -12.05 -3.78
C TRP A 25 -3.01 -13.17 -4.18
N ARG A 26 -1.71 -12.96 -4.01
CA ARG A 26 -0.64 -13.91 -4.32
C ARG A 26 0.21 -14.17 -3.09
N ASP A 27 0.93 -15.29 -3.07
CA ASP A 27 1.89 -15.57 -2.01
C ASP A 27 3.02 -14.53 -2.01
N GLY A 28 3.17 -13.83 -0.90
CA GLY A 28 4.19 -12.81 -0.70
C GLY A 28 5.62 -13.37 -0.70
N ALA A 29 5.81 -14.68 -0.56
CA ALA A 29 7.12 -15.31 -0.73
C ALA A 29 7.70 -15.04 -2.13
N ALA A 30 6.87 -14.92 -3.17
CA ALA A 30 7.32 -14.65 -4.53
C ALA A 30 8.03 -13.29 -4.71
N THR A 31 7.81 -12.34 -3.81
CA THR A 31 8.42 -10.99 -3.88
C THR A 31 9.56 -10.79 -2.88
N ALA A 32 9.84 -11.78 -2.03
CA ALA A 32 10.91 -11.71 -1.04
C ALA A 32 12.26 -12.11 -1.65
N GLY A 33 13.35 -11.48 -1.18
CA GLY A 33 14.72 -11.96 -1.44
C GLY A 33 14.98 -13.31 -0.75
N ALA A 34 15.96 -14.08 -1.24
CA ALA A 34 16.18 -15.49 -0.89
C ALA A 34 16.10 -15.83 0.62
N THR A 35 16.65 -14.97 1.49
CA THR A 35 16.62 -15.17 2.94
C THR A 35 15.22 -15.02 3.55
N ALA A 36 14.41 -14.10 3.04
CA ALA A 36 13.08 -13.79 3.57
C ALA A 36 11.98 -14.71 3.02
N GLN A 37 12.18 -15.33 1.85
CA GLN A 37 11.21 -16.25 1.25
C GLN A 37 10.83 -17.40 2.19
N ARG A 38 11.80 -17.92 2.96
CA ARG A 38 11.61 -19.07 3.86
C ARG A 38 10.71 -18.78 5.06
N VAL A 39 10.51 -17.52 5.42
CA VAL A 39 9.78 -17.10 6.61
C VAL A 39 8.57 -16.21 6.30
N LYS A 40 8.48 -15.67 5.09
CA LYS A 40 7.38 -14.78 4.69
C LYS A 40 6.13 -15.60 4.40
N ARG A 41 5.15 -15.48 5.31
CA ARG A 41 3.84 -16.15 5.23
C ARG A 41 2.73 -15.10 5.23
N ASN A 42 2.61 -14.38 4.13
CA ASN A 42 1.52 -13.43 3.94
C ASN A 42 1.04 -13.44 2.49
N GLN A 43 -0.17 -12.95 2.28
CA GLN A 43 -0.68 -12.67 0.95
C GLN A 43 -0.37 -11.22 0.58
N GLN A 44 -0.11 -10.99 -0.71
CA GLN A 44 0.19 -9.69 -1.29
C GLN A 44 -0.70 -9.45 -2.50
N ALA A 45 -1.20 -8.23 -2.60
CA ALA A 45 -2.10 -7.84 -3.68
C ALA A 45 -1.30 -7.66 -4.97
N ASP A 46 -1.78 -8.23 -6.06
CA ASP A 46 -1.20 -8.00 -7.37
C ASP A 46 -1.52 -6.58 -7.87
N LEU A 47 -0.56 -5.67 -7.69
CA LEU A 47 -0.66 -4.27 -8.14
C LEU A 47 -0.46 -4.05 -9.63
N THR A 48 -0.09 -5.09 -10.37
CA THR A 48 -0.03 -5.01 -11.83
C THR A 48 -1.42 -5.19 -12.44
N SER A 49 -2.36 -5.75 -11.68
CA SER A 49 -3.76 -5.81 -12.07
C SER A 49 -4.38 -4.40 -12.13
N ARG A 50 -5.42 -4.23 -12.97
CA ARG A 50 -6.15 -2.96 -13.08
C ARG A 50 -6.71 -2.49 -11.73
N ALA A 51 -7.29 -3.42 -10.95
CA ALA A 51 -7.86 -3.13 -9.65
C ALA A 51 -6.77 -2.76 -8.63
N GLY A 52 -5.66 -3.51 -8.59
CA GLY A 52 -4.53 -3.20 -7.70
C GLY A 52 -3.86 -1.88 -8.03
N ALA A 53 -3.68 -1.57 -9.32
CA ALA A 53 -3.12 -0.29 -9.76
C ALA A 53 -4.02 0.90 -9.36
N ALA A 54 -5.34 0.74 -9.48
CA ALA A 54 -6.30 1.76 -9.08
C ALA A 54 -6.28 2.01 -7.56
N LEU A 55 -6.30 0.94 -6.76
CA LEU A 55 -6.23 1.04 -5.30
C LEU A 55 -4.92 1.71 -4.85
N ARG A 56 -3.79 1.31 -5.45
CA ARG A 56 -2.49 1.93 -5.20
C ARG A 56 -2.53 3.44 -5.46
N ALA A 57 -3.09 3.86 -6.60
CA ALA A 57 -3.14 5.27 -6.97
C ALA A 57 -3.96 6.11 -5.98
N GLN A 58 -5.09 5.57 -5.49
CA GLN A 58 -5.90 6.23 -4.45
C GLN A 58 -5.09 6.41 -3.15
N VAL A 59 -4.40 5.36 -2.70
CA VAL A 59 -3.59 5.41 -1.47
C VAL A 59 -2.41 6.36 -1.61
N GLU A 60 -1.68 6.33 -2.72
CA GLU A 60 -0.59 7.27 -2.99
C GLU A 60 -1.07 8.72 -3.01
N THR A 61 -2.25 8.98 -3.56
CA THR A 61 -2.83 10.32 -3.64
C THR A 61 -3.16 10.85 -2.24
N ALA A 62 -3.81 10.05 -1.40
CA ALA A 62 -4.12 10.42 -0.01
C ALA A 62 -2.85 10.68 0.82
N LEU A 63 -1.84 9.83 0.68
CA LEU A 63 -0.55 10.03 1.35
C LEU A 63 0.12 11.33 0.92
N ARG A 64 0.19 11.62 -0.39
CA ARG A 64 0.82 12.84 -0.91
C ARG A 64 0.09 14.12 -0.49
N ALA A 65 -1.22 14.04 -0.29
CA ALA A 65 -2.03 15.16 0.17
C ALA A 65 -1.93 15.39 1.70
N HIS A 66 -1.48 14.40 2.48
CA HIS A 66 -1.52 14.49 3.93
C HIS A 66 -0.47 15.48 4.49
N PRO A 67 -0.87 16.48 5.31
CA PRO A 67 0.05 17.55 5.76
C PRO A 67 1.29 17.04 6.50
N VAL A 68 1.13 16.03 7.37
CA VAL A 68 2.28 15.42 8.08
C VAL A 68 3.22 14.71 7.11
N VAL A 69 2.68 14.10 6.04
CA VAL A 69 3.53 13.48 5.01
C VAL A 69 4.25 14.57 4.23
N GLN A 70 3.59 15.66 3.84
CA GLN A 70 4.26 16.77 3.14
C GLN A 70 5.35 17.43 4.00
N ALA A 71 5.12 17.55 5.31
CA ALA A 71 6.05 18.17 6.24
C ALA A 71 7.22 17.25 6.63
N ALA A 72 6.96 15.96 6.87
CA ALA A 72 7.97 14.99 7.31
C ALA A 72 8.67 14.30 6.13
N ALA A 73 7.96 14.14 5.01
CA ALA A 73 8.48 13.55 3.80
C ALA A 73 8.96 14.67 2.87
N TRP A 74 10.23 15.02 3.05
CA TRP A 74 11.09 15.39 1.91
C TRP A 74 11.89 14.15 1.46
N PRO A 75 11.29 13.15 0.78
CA PRO A 75 12.07 12.08 0.19
C PRO A 75 12.50 12.52 -1.20
N LYS A 76 13.81 12.48 -1.47
CA LYS A 76 14.35 12.68 -2.82
C LYS A 76 13.72 11.71 -3.84
N ARG A 77 13.30 10.50 -3.39
CA ARG A 77 12.55 9.47 -4.14
C ARG A 77 11.70 8.61 -3.20
N ILE A 78 10.46 8.29 -3.58
CA ILE A 78 9.62 7.27 -2.93
C ILE A 78 9.92 5.91 -3.56
N SER A 79 10.24 4.90 -2.75
CA SER A 79 10.48 3.52 -3.21
C SER A 79 9.18 2.86 -3.70
N LYS A 80 9.28 1.91 -4.63
CA LYS A 80 8.10 1.20 -5.20
C LYS A 80 7.25 0.60 -4.07
N LEU A 81 5.95 0.88 -4.12
CA LEU A 81 4.95 0.29 -3.23
C LEU A 81 5.01 -1.25 -3.36
N LEU A 82 5.32 -1.91 -2.25
CA LEU A 82 5.21 -3.35 -2.07
C LEU A 82 3.82 -3.63 -1.50
N LEU A 83 2.80 -3.71 -2.34
CA LEU A 83 1.54 -4.36 -1.95
C LEU A 83 1.58 -5.81 -2.45
#